data_AF-A0A842ZU46-F1
#
_entry.id   AF-A0A842ZU46-F1
#
_cell.length_a   1.000
_cell.length_b   1.000
_cell.length_c   1.000
_cell.angle_alpha   90.00
_cell.angle_beta   90.00
_cell.angle_gamma   90.00
#
_symmetry.space_group_name_H-M   'P 1'
#
loop_
_entity.id
_entity.type
_entity.pdbx_description
1 polymer ?
#
loop_
_entity_poly.entity_id
_entity_poly.type
_entity_poly.pdbx_seq_one_letter_code
_entity_poly.pdbx_strand_id
1 'polypeptide(L)'
;MEPFPEYKKKLPDTIENLLSQLASEWYYSEMRPRISEKSLEHWDKLITDWSENQELPLLIRKPKEGRGQSLVHIATRRELIPTDNSPANWSFFHAYQKIEFDLKDIRKLFDDGEIPIAFLLSKYEGQNAVYKKNMQRSETNINRSGWTVCHINPVGLNKNKKIIEMSIEELKQHFKDFLSPSNMFLIPSDLEGFGELPHLIQEMKNKKNIS
;
A
#
# COMPACT_ATOMS: atom_id res chain seq x y z
N MET A 1 -13.76 43.19 11.81
CA MET A 1 -13.73 41.84 11.22
C MET A 1 -14.25 40.89 12.28
N GLU A 2 -15.30 40.14 11.99
CA GLU A 2 -15.71 39.06 12.89
C GLU A 2 -14.67 37.92 12.83
N PRO A 3 -14.31 37.31 13.96
CA PRO A 3 -13.42 36.17 13.97
C PRO A 3 -14.11 34.98 13.28
N PHE A 4 -13.34 34.26 12.46
CA PHE A 4 -13.83 33.04 11.84
C PHE A 4 -14.19 32.01 12.92
N PRO A 5 -15.32 31.31 12.83
CA PRO A 5 -15.78 30.41 13.89
C PRO A 5 -14.80 29.25 14.11
N GLU A 6 -14.55 28.92 15.37
CA GLU A 6 -13.73 27.77 15.76
C GLU A 6 -14.52 26.46 15.57
N TYR A 7 -13.94 25.52 14.84
CA TYR A 7 -14.50 24.18 14.72
C TYR A 7 -14.25 23.38 16.01
N LYS A 8 -15.33 23.03 16.72
CA LYS A 8 -15.29 22.31 18.01
C LYS A 8 -14.93 20.81 17.90
N LYS A 9 -14.34 20.37 16.78
CA LYS A 9 -13.88 18.98 16.53
C LYS A 9 -14.92 17.89 16.81
N LYS A 10 -16.21 18.19 16.64
CA LYS A 10 -17.29 17.21 16.75
C LYS A 10 -18.38 17.55 15.74
N LEU A 11 -18.79 16.55 14.95
CA LEU A 11 -19.96 16.67 14.09
C LEU A 11 -21.24 16.38 14.90
N PRO A 12 -22.40 16.89 14.47
CA PRO A 12 -23.68 16.45 15.03
C PRO A 12 -23.79 14.91 15.02
N ASP A 13 -24.36 14.33 16.08
CA ASP A 13 -24.44 12.87 16.25
C ASP A 13 -25.16 12.19 15.06
N THR A 14 -26.13 12.87 14.43
CA THR A 14 -26.77 12.39 13.20
C THR A 14 -25.78 12.18 12.05
N ILE A 15 -24.81 13.09 11.88
CA ILE A 15 -23.79 12.97 10.83
C ILE A 15 -22.83 11.83 11.18
N GLU A 16 -22.38 11.73 12.42
CA GLU A 16 -21.51 10.64 12.90
C GLU A 16 -22.14 9.26 12.66
N ASN A 17 -23.45 9.13 12.92
CA ASN A 17 -24.19 7.89 12.71
C ASN A 17 -24.33 7.55 11.21
N LEU A 18 -24.60 8.54 10.35
CA LEU A 18 -24.67 8.33 8.91
C LEU A 18 -23.32 7.92 8.31
N LEU A 19 -22.21 8.50 8.80
CA LEU A 19 -20.86 8.10 8.39
C LEU A 19 -20.54 6.66 8.79
N SER A 20 -20.91 6.27 10.02
CA SER A 20 -20.74 4.90 10.51
C SER A 20 -21.60 3.90 9.72
N GLN A 21 -22.84 4.27 9.40
CA GLN A 21 -23.72 3.45 8.57
C GLN A 21 -23.15 3.28 7.16
N LEU A 22 -22.72 4.37 6.52
CA LEU A 22 -22.10 4.33 5.19
C LEU A 22 -20.85 3.42 5.17
N ALA A 23 -20.01 3.49 6.22
CA ALA A 23 -18.86 2.62 6.38
C ALA A 23 -19.25 1.13 6.44
N SER A 24 -20.27 0.80 7.24
CA SER A 24 -20.80 -0.56 7.38
C SER A 24 -21.38 -1.07 6.06
N GLU A 25 -22.21 -0.26 5.39
CA GLU A 25 -22.80 -0.60 4.08
C GLU A 25 -21.71 -0.87 3.05
N TRP A 26 -20.65 -0.06 3.00
CA TRP A 26 -19.52 -0.31 2.11
C TRP A 26 -18.76 -1.59 2.46
N TYR A 27 -18.55 -1.87 3.75
CA TYR A 27 -17.88 -3.08 4.19
C TYR A 27 -18.60 -4.34 3.68
N TYR A 28 -19.93 -4.40 3.81
CA TYR A 28 -20.73 -5.55 3.38
C TYR A 28 -21.11 -5.56 1.90
N SER A 29 -20.94 -4.45 1.20
CA SER A 29 -21.33 -4.31 -0.21
C SER A 29 -20.72 -5.41 -1.08
N GLU A 30 -21.56 -6.03 -1.91
CA GLU A 30 -21.13 -6.98 -2.93
C GLU A 30 -20.31 -6.31 -4.04
N MET A 31 -20.46 -4.99 -4.21
CA MET A 31 -19.68 -4.23 -5.19
C MET A 31 -18.22 -4.10 -4.79
N ARG A 32 -17.90 -4.20 -3.50
CA ARG A 32 -16.52 -4.08 -3.01
C ARG A 32 -15.73 -5.34 -3.37
N PRO A 33 -14.65 -5.23 -4.16
CA PRO A 33 -13.79 -6.37 -4.44
C PRO A 33 -13.16 -6.89 -3.14
N ARG A 34 -13.31 -8.20 -2.91
CA ARG A 34 -12.82 -8.88 -1.71
C ARG A 34 -11.87 -9.99 -2.11
N ILE A 35 -10.73 -10.04 -1.44
CA ILE A 35 -9.76 -11.12 -1.56
C ILE A 35 -10.23 -12.26 -0.64
N SER A 36 -10.12 -13.49 -1.11
CA SER A 36 -10.45 -14.66 -0.28
C SER A 36 -9.46 -14.82 0.87
N GLU A 37 -9.94 -15.27 2.02
CA GLU A 37 -9.15 -15.51 3.24
C GLU A 37 -7.87 -16.31 2.99
N LYS A 38 -7.97 -17.46 2.32
CA LYS A 38 -6.80 -18.28 1.92
C LYS A 38 -5.72 -17.46 1.18
N SER A 39 -6.14 -16.57 0.27
CA SER A 39 -5.19 -15.75 -0.47
C SER A 39 -4.60 -14.64 0.40
N LEU A 40 -5.35 -14.12 1.38
CA LEU A 40 -4.81 -13.17 2.36
C LEU A 40 -3.75 -13.85 3.23
N GLU A 41 -4.03 -15.04 3.75
CA GLU A 41 -3.09 -15.83 4.56
C GLU A 41 -1.79 -16.13 3.79
N HIS A 42 -1.90 -16.57 2.53
CA HIS A 42 -0.74 -16.82 1.67
C HIS A 42 0.11 -15.58 1.50
N TRP A 43 -0.51 -14.44 1.17
CA TRP A 43 0.20 -13.20 0.93
C TRP A 43 0.81 -12.62 2.22
N ASP A 44 0.12 -12.69 3.36
CA ASP A 44 0.66 -12.24 4.64
C ASP A 44 1.89 -13.07 5.06
N LYS A 45 1.85 -14.39 4.81
CA LYS A 45 3.01 -15.25 5.01
C LYS A 45 4.15 -14.87 4.06
N LEU A 46 3.88 -14.73 2.76
CA LEU A 46 4.89 -14.36 1.75
C LEU A 46 5.56 -13.03 2.08
N ILE A 47 4.78 -12.00 2.41
CA ILE A 47 5.28 -10.67 2.73
C ILE A 47 6.09 -10.69 4.04
N THR A 48 5.68 -11.49 5.03
CA THR A 48 6.46 -11.70 6.25
C THR A 48 7.80 -12.37 5.95
N ASP A 49 7.79 -13.50 5.23
CA ASP A 49 9.01 -14.23 4.87
C ASP A 49 9.94 -13.38 4.00
N TRP A 50 9.40 -12.62 3.05
CA TRP A 50 10.15 -11.67 2.23
C TRP A 50 10.74 -10.56 3.12
N SER A 51 9.98 -10.01 4.06
CA SER A 51 10.49 -8.99 4.98
C SER A 51 11.64 -9.50 5.85
N GLU A 52 11.77 -10.80 6.08
CA GLU A 52 12.89 -11.39 6.82
C GLU A 52 14.06 -11.84 5.93
N ASN A 53 13.84 -12.08 4.64
CA ASN A 53 14.88 -12.48 3.72
C ASN A 53 15.81 -11.31 3.32
N GLN A 54 17.03 -11.28 3.86
CA GLN A 54 18.00 -10.20 3.62
C GLN A 54 18.49 -10.08 2.17
N GLU A 55 18.40 -11.16 1.38
CA GLU A 55 18.82 -11.13 -0.02
C GLU A 55 17.81 -10.40 -0.91
N LEU A 56 16.53 -10.39 -0.52
CA LEU A 56 15.48 -9.71 -1.27
C LEU A 56 15.36 -8.23 -0.86
N PRO A 57 15.19 -7.31 -1.81
CA PRO A 57 15.05 -5.90 -1.50
C PRO A 57 13.73 -5.61 -0.76
N LEU A 58 13.71 -4.54 0.04
CA LEU A 58 12.47 -3.98 0.58
C LEU A 58 11.95 -2.86 -0.31
N LEU A 59 10.68 -2.94 -0.69
CA LEU A 59 9.98 -1.85 -1.37
C LEU A 59 9.49 -0.82 -0.35
N ILE A 60 9.97 0.41 -0.45
CA ILE A 60 9.67 1.47 0.50
C ILE A 60 8.90 2.59 -0.20
N ARG A 61 7.62 2.77 0.12
CA ARG A 61 6.79 3.90 -0.34
C ARG A 61 7.34 5.26 0.16
N LYS A 62 8.35 5.77 -0.55
CA LYS A 62 8.97 7.06 -0.31
C LYS A 62 9.52 7.67 -1.60
N PRO A 63 8.63 8.15 -2.48
CA PRO A 63 8.99 8.43 -3.87
C PRO A 63 10.07 9.51 -4.04
N LYS A 64 10.18 10.42 -3.07
CA LYS A 64 11.17 11.52 -3.08
C LYS A 64 12.61 11.05 -2.85
N GLU A 65 12.83 9.81 -2.42
CA GLU A 65 14.18 9.25 -2.24
C GLU A 65 14.71 8.52 -3.48
N GLY A 66 14.05 8.68 -4.64
CA GLY A 66 14.51 8.15 -5.92
C GLY A 66 13.83 6.83 -6.28
N ARG A 67 12.62 6.92 -6.85
CA ARG A 67 11.84 5.73 -7.24
C ARG A 67 12.64 4.80 -8.16
N GLY A 68 12.64 3.51 -7.84
CA GLY A 68 13.32 2.47 -8.62
C GLY A 68 14.86 2.44 -8.48
N GLN A 69 15.46 3.32 -7.68
CA GLN A 69 16.89 3.25 -7.37
C GLN A 69 17.16 2.13 -6.36
N SER A 70 18.35 1.53 -6.45
CA SER A 70 18.86 0.57 -5.47
C SER A 70 19.65 1.33 -4.41
N LEU A 71 19.06 1.52 -3.23
CA LEU A 71 19.71 2.14 -2.09
C LEU A 71 20.17 1.06 -1.11
N VAL A 72 21.33 1.26 -0.47
CA VAL A 72 21.86 0.29 0.47
C VAL A 72 21.66 0.76 1.89
N HIS A 73 20.92 -0.02 2.69
CA HIS A 73 20.72 0.25 4.10
C HIS A 73 22.07 0.24 4.85
N ILE A 74 22.33 1.28 5.66
CA ILE A 74 23.66 1.49 6.24
C ILE A 74 24.05 0.36 7.19
N ALA A 75 23.13 -0.06 8.07
CA ALA A 75 23.45 -1.02 9.14
C ALA A 75 23.45 -2.49 8.66
N THR A 76 22.50 -2.87 7.81
CA THR A 76 22.33 -4.29 7.41
C THR A 76 22.82 -4.60 6.00
N ARG A 77 23.20 -3.57 5.23
CA ARG A 77 23.57 -3.69 3.81
C ARG A 77 22.47 -4.23 2.91
N ARG A 78 21.24 -4.36 3.42
CA ARG A 78 20.08 -4.79 2.64
C ARG A 78 19.71 -3.73 1.60
N GLU A 79 19.28 -4.18 0.43
CA GLU A 79 18.77 -3.32 -0.63
C GLU A 79 17.39 -2.75 -0.26
N LEU A 80 17.21 -1.44 -0.48
CA LEU A 80 15.98 -0.69 -0.31
C LEU A 80 15.64 -0.03 -1.63
N ILE A 81 14.41 -0.20 -2.10
CA ILE A 81 13.93 0.36 -3.35
C ILE A 81 12.82 1.37 -3.03
N PRO A 82 13.06 2.68 -3.17
CA PRO A 82 11.99 3.67 -3.06
C PRO A 82 10.94 3.46 -4.16
N THR A 83 9.68 3.62 -3.83
CA THR A 83 8.53 3.44 -4.74
C THR A 83 7.42 4.47 -4.50
N ASP A 84 6.46 4.57 -5.42
CA ASP A 84 5.14 5.16 -5.12
C ASP A 84 4.13 4.07 -4.68
N ASN A 85 2.83 4.28 -4.88
CA ASN A 85 1.81 3.30 -4.46
C ASN A 85 1.61 2.13 -5.44
N SER A 86 2.38 2.06 -6.53
CA SER A 86 2.24 1.05 -7.58
C SER A 86 2.45 -0.40 -7.09
N PRO A 87 3.45 -0.68 -6.22
CA PRO A 87 3.57 -2.02 -5.63
C PRO A 87 2.34 -2.49 -4.83
N ALA A 88 1.63 -1.59 -4.15
CA ALA A 88 0.41 -1.94 -3.41
C ALA A 88 -0.75 -2.33 -4.36
N ASN A 89 -0.86 -1.66 -5.51
CA ASN A 89 -1.82 -2.04 -6.55
C ASN A 89 -1.48 -3.43 -7.11
N TRP A 90 -0.18 -3.68 -7.33
CA TRP A 90 0.34 -4.96 -7.80
C TRP A 90 0.03 -6.12 -6.83
N SER A 91 0.34 -5.96 -5.55
CA SER A 91 0.07 -7.02 -4.57
C SER A 91 -1.43 -7.27 -4.38
N PHE A 92 -2.24 -6.20 -4.32
CA PHE A 92 -3.70 -6.33 -4.24
C PHE A 92 -4.26 -7.08 -5.45
N PHE A 93 -3.86 -6.68 -6.67
CA PHE A 93 -4.34 -7.28 -7.90
C PHE A 93 -4.03 -8.78 -7.95
N HIS A 94 -2.79 -9.17 -7.69
CA HIS A 94 -2.42 -10.59 -7.75
C HIS A 94 -3.10 -11.42 -6.67
N ALA A 95 -3.24 -10.90 -5.45
CA ALA A 95 -4.01 -11.57 -4.39
C ALA A 95 -5.49 -11.71 -4.76
N TYR A 96 -6.11 -10.67 -5.34
CA TYR A 96 -7.49 -10.74 -5.82
C TYR A 96 -7.66 -11.80 -6.92
N GLN A 97 -6.69 -11.91 -7.82
CA GLN A 97 -6.64 -12.93 -8.88
C GLN A 97 -6.23 -14.32 -8.37
N LYS A 98 -6.02 -14.50 -7.06
CA LYS A 98 -5.58 -15.75 -6.41
C LYS A 98 -4.25 -16.29 -6.95
N ILE A 99 -3.37 -15.38 -7.36
CA ILE A 99 -2.01 -15.71 -7.77
C ILE A 99 -1.17 -15.79 -6.51
N GLU A 100 -0.57 -16.95 -6.29
CA GLU A 100 0.28 -17.28 -5.15
C GLU A 100 1.73 -17.30 -5.63
N PHE A 101 2.58 -16.47 -5.02
CA PHE A 101 4.03 -16.46 -5.26
C PHE A 101 4.78 -17.05 -4.07
N ASP A 102 5.95 -17.62 -4.31
CA ASP A 102 6.96 -17.90 -3.28
C ASP A 102 8.16 -16.92 -3.36
N LEU A 103 9.15 -17.05 -2.47
CA LEU A 103 10.33 -16.17 -2.47
C LEU A 103 11.19 -16.29 -3.74
N LYS A 104 11.20 -17.46 -4.41
CA LYS A 104 11.93 -17.65 -5.66
C LYS A 104 11.22 -16.94 -6.80
N ASP A 105 9.89 -16.95 -6.82
CA ASP A 105 9.10 -16.17 -7.76
C ASP A 105 9.37 -14.67 -7.56
N ILE A 106 9.36 -14.18 -6.31
CA ILE A 106 9.69 -12.78 -6.01
C ILE A 106 11.09 -12.41 -6.50
N ARG A 107 12.10 -13.25 -6.26
CA ARG A 107 13.45 -13.05 -6.81
C ARG A 107 13.40 -12.91 -8.32
N LYS A 108 12.76 -13.87 -8.99
CA LYS A 108 12.65 -13.88 -10.46
C LYS A 108 11.95 -12.64 -11.00
N LEU A 109 10.90 -12.17 -10.33
CA LEU A 109 10.19 -10.94 -10.71
C LEU A 109 11.06 -9.69 -10.56
N PHE A 110 11.99 -9.65 -9.61
CA PHE A 110 13.01 -8.58 -9.55
C PHE A 110 14.02 -8.70 -10.69
N ASP A 111 14.54 -9.91 -10.94
CA ASP A 111 15.54 -10.16 -11.98
C ASP A 111 14.99 -9.85 -13.38
N ASP A 112 13.73 -10.21 -13.64
CA ASP A 112 13.01 -9.93 -14.89
C ASP A 112 12.50 -8.48 -14.95
N GLY A 113 12.56 -7.73 -13.84
CA GLY A 113 12.08 -6.35 -13.76
C GLY A 113 10.57 -6.22 -13.95
N GLU A 114 9.78 -7.12 -13.36
CA GLU A 114 8.33 -7.22 -13.55
C GLU A 114 7.51 -6.56 -12.42
N ILE A 115 8.12 -6.26 -11.27
CA ILE A 115 7.44 -5.56 -10.17
C ILE A 115 7.38 -4.05 -10.46
N PRO A 116 6.18 -3.45 -10.57
CA PRO A 116 6.05 -2.02 -10.84
C PRO A 116 6.48 -1.17 -9.65
N ILE A 117 7.51 -0.34 -9.84
CA ILE A 117 8.06 0.53 -8.77
C ILE A 117 7.47 1.94 -8.79
N ALA A 118 6.85 2.33 -9.91
CA ALA A 118 6.25 3.64 -10.10
C ALA A 118 5.07 3.58 -11.07
N PHE A 119 4.15 4.53 -10.96
CA PHE A 119 3.07 4.68 -11.95
C PHE A 119 3.67 5.06 -13.29
N LEU A 120 4.52 6.08 -13.26
CA LEU A 120 5.37 6.55 -14.34
C LEU A 120 6.65 7.13 -13.75
N LEU A 121 7.79 6.77 -14.32
CA LEU A 121 9.07 7.41 -14.05
C LEU A 121 9.26 8.63 -14.95
N SER A 122 9.72 9.73 -14.36
CA SER A 122 10.27 10.83 -15.14
C SER A 122 11.56 10.41 -15.86
N LYS A 123 11.98 11.19 -16.85
CA LYS A 123 13.24 10.95 -17.58
C LYS A 123 14.44 10.89 -16.62
N TYR A 124 14.49 11.81 -15.64
CA TYR A 124 15.55 11.85 -14.63
C TYR A 124 15.52 10.63 -13.72
N GLU A 125 14.35 10.22 -13.22
CA GLU A 125 14.25 9.01 -12.40
C GLU A 125 14.65 7.77 -13.20
N GLY A 126 14.15 7.60 -14.43
CA GLY A 126 14.46 6.44 -15.28
C GLY A 126 15.93 6.31 -15.69
N GLN A 127 16.69 7.41 -15.70
CA GLN A 127 18.14 7.38 -15.90
C GLN A 127 18.91 6.84 -14.69
N ASN A 128 18.38 7.07 -13.48
CA ASN A 128 19.04 6.69 -12.23
C ASN A 128 18.48 5.39 -11.63
N ALA A 129 17.30 4.95 -12.06
CA ALA A 129 16.64 3.75 -11.56
C ALA A 129 17.31 2.47 -12.08
N VAL A 130 17.46 1.49 -11.19
CA VAL A 130 17.80 0.10 -11.52
C VAL A 130 16.55 -0.63 -12.00
N TYR A 131 15.46 -0.47 -11.25
CA TYR A 131 14.16 -1.07 -11.55
C TYR A 131 13.27 -0.06 -12.27
N LYS A 132 12.73 -0.44 -13.44
CA LYS A 132 12.10 0.52 -14.37
C LYS A 132 10.67 0.17 -14.78
N LYS A 133 10.07 -0.86 -14.18
CA LYS A 133 8.70 -1.25 -14.51
C LYS A 133 7.73 -0.16 -14.08
N ASN A 134 6.92 0.28 -15.03
CA ASN A 134 5.90 1.29 -14.85
C ASN A 134 4.51 0.63 -14.79
N MET A 135 3.63 1.13 -13.92
CA MET A 135 2.28 0.61 -13.80
C MET A 135 1.30 1.19 -14.82
N GLN A 136 1.55 2.36 -15.43
CA GLN A 136 0.57 3.09 -16.26
C GLN A 136 -0.22 2.20 -17.25
N ARG A 137 0.46 1.28 -17.95
CA ARG A 137 -0.14 0.37 -18.94
C ARG A 137 -0.28 -1.08 -18.46
N SER A 138 0.10 -1.37 -17.22
CA SER A 138 -0.01 -2.69 -16.61
C SER A 138 -1.48 -3.07 -16.38
N GLU A 139 -1.77 -4.37 -16.44
CA GLU A 139 -3.04 -4.95 -15.97
C GLU A 139 -3.22 -4.80 -14.45
N THR A 140 -2.11 -4.74 -13.71
CA THR A 140 -2.11 -4.52 -12.26
C THR A 140 -2.49 -3.08 -11.87
N ASN A 141 -2.71 -2.20 -12.85
CA ASN A 141 -3.18 -0.84 -12.62
C ASN A 141 -4.70 -0.81 -12.40
N ILE A 142 -5.14 -1.15 -11.19
CA ILE A 142 -6.57 -1.24 -10.88
C ILE A 142 -7.30 0.11 -10.97
N ASN A 143 -6.57 1.24 -10.92
CA ASN A 143 -7.14 2.58 -11.18
C ASN A 143 -7.76 2.67 -12.57
N ARG A 144 -7.27 1.92 -13.56
CA ARG A 144 -7.88 1.87 -14.91
C ARG A 144 -9.25 1.21 -14.92
N SER A 145 -9.54 0.40 -13.91
CA SER A 145 -10.83 -0.24 -13.68
C SER A 145 -11.71 0.55 -12.71
N GLY A 146 -11.34 1.80 -12.37
CA GLY A 146 -12.12 2.69 -11.50
C GLY A 146 -11.97 2.43 -10.01
N TRP A 147 -10.91 1.72 -9.59
CA TRP A 147 -10.65 1.40 -8.18
C TRP A 147 -9.41 2.10 -7.64
N THR A 148 -9.49 2.58 -6.40
CA THR A 148 -8.34 3.10 -5.65
C THR A 148 -8.02 2.19 -4.46
N VAL A 149 -6.75 1.85 -4.28
CA VAL A 149 -6.25 1.14 -3.09
C VAL A 149 -6.15 2.09 -1.91
N CYS A 150 -6.82 1.75 -0.82
CA CYS A 150 -6.68 2.38 0.49
C CYS A 150 -6.04 1.40 1.47
N HIS A 151 -5.40 1.93 2.51
CA HIS A 151 -4.77 1.14 3.56
C HIS A 151 -5.51 1.30 4.89
N ILE A 152 -5.70 0.19 5.61
CA ILE A 152 -6.36 0.17 6.92
C ILE A 152 -5.43 0.77 7.99
N ASN A 153 -4.19 0.27 8.04
CA ASN A 153 -3.11 0.86 8.82
C ASN A 153 -2.31 1.83 7.94
N PRO A 154 -1.96 3.01 8.46
CA PRO A 154 -1.26 4.03 7.68
C PRO A 154 0.13 3.57 7.26
N VAL A 155 0.49 3.83 6.00
CA VAL A 155 1.77 3.45 5.37
C VAL A 155 2.74 4.65 5.33
N GLY A 156 2.73 5.45 6.39
CA GLY A 156 3.52 6.69 6.46
C GLY A 156 4.88 6.47 7.12
N LEU A 157 5.96 6.88 6.45
CA LEU A 157 7.28 7.03 7.08
C LEU A 157 7.57 8.48 7.46
N ASN A 158 8.50 8.65 8.41
CA ASN A 158 9.03 9.97 8.74
C ASN A 158 9.66 10.63 7.49
N LYS A 159 9.09 11.77 7.09
CA LYS A 159 9.49 12.49 5.88
C LYS A 159 10.89 13.09 5.96
N ASN A 160 11.42 13.32 7.15
CA ASN A 160 12.68 14.05 7.37
C ASN A 160 13.91 13.12 7.53
N LYS A 161 13.71 11.83 7.78
CA LYS A 161 14.79 10.85 8.01
C LYS A 161 15.04 10.04 6.74
N LYS A 162 16.27 9.88 6.26
CA LYS A 162 16.54 9.08 5.04
C LYS A 162 16.27 7.59 5.28
N ILE A 163 15.75 6.85 4.29
CA ILE A 163 15.40 5.43 4.49
C ILE A 163 16.62 4.56 4.82
N ILE A 164 17.79 4.93 4.29
CA ILE A 164 19.05 4.20 4.55
C ILE A 164 19.53 4.31 6.01
N GLU A 165 18.99 5.26 6.78
CA GLU A 165 19.31 5.54 8.20
C GLU A 165 18.19 5.10 9.17
N MET A 166 17.05 4.66 8.64
CA MET A 166 15.94 4.16 9.47
C MET A 166 16.29 2.82 10.11
N SER A 167 15.62 2.45 11.21
CA SER A 167 15.86 1.10 11.74
C SER A 167 15.31 0.07 10.75
N ILE A 168 15.98 -1.08 10.64
CA ILE A 168 15.52 -2.13 9.73
C ILE A 168 14.13 -2.64 10.12
N GLU A 169 13.80 -2.68 11.42
CA GLU A 169 12.50 -3.12 11.92
C GLU A 169 11.38 -2.13 11.56
N GLU A 170 11.63 -0.82 11.61
CA GLU A 170 10.70 0.19 11.08
C GLU A 170 10.45 -0.01 9.58
N LEU A 171 11.51 -0.31 8.80
CA LEU A 171 11.40 -0.52 7.35
C LEU A 171 10.67 -1.81 7.00
N LYS A 172 10.91 -2.90 7.74
CA LYS A 172 10.18 -4.16 7.59
C LYS A 172 8.70 -3.99 7.94
N GLN A 173 8.40 -3.29 9.03
CA GLN A 173 7.01 -3.05 9.41
C GLN A 173 6.29 -2.20 8.35
N HIS A 174 6.92 -1.12 7.91
CA HIS A 174 6.41 -0.32 6.78
C HIS A 174 6.17 -1.16 5.53
N PHE A 175 7.13 -2.00 5.16
CA PHE A 175 7.02 -2.89 4.01
C PHE A 175 5.81 -3.83 4.11
N LYS A 176 5.60 -4.44 5.28
CA LYS A 176 4.43 -5.29 5.54
C LYS A 176 3.13 -4.49 5.42
N ASP A 177 3.01 -3.35 6.12
CA ASP A 177 1.81 -2.51 6.04
C ASP A 177 1.57 -1.98 4.62
N PHE A 178 2.63 -1.74 3.86
CA PHE A 178 2.57 -1.24 2.50
C PHE A 178 2.08 -2.28 1.49
N LEU A 179 2.55 -3.53 1.58
CA LEU A 179 2.31 -4.56 0.56
C LEU A 179 1.29 -5.62 0.95
N SER A 180 0.99 -5.83 2.23
CA SER A 180 0.01 -6.83 2.65
C SER A 180 -1.39 -6.48 2.14
N PRO A 181 -1.99 -7.32 1.28
CA PRO A 181 -3.36 -7.11 0.83
C PRO A 181 -4.37 -7.17 1.97
N SER A 182 -4.03 -7.84 3.09
CA SER A 182 -4.86 -7.84 4.31
C SER A 182 -4.91 -6.47 4.99
N ASN A 183 -3.97 -5.56 4.67
CA ASN A 183 -3.99 -4.17 5.12
C ASN A 183 -4.66 -3.25 4.10
N MET A 184 -5.30 -3.79 3.06
CA MET A 184 -5.85 -3.00 1.96
C MET A 184 -7.33 -3.24 1.74
N PHE A 185 -7.99 -2.23 1.17
CA PHE A 185 -9.33 -2.35 0.61
C PHE A 185 -9.46 -1.41 -0.58
N LEU A 186 -10.46 -1.65 -1.42
CA LEU A 186 -10.76 -0.79 -2.56
C LEU A 186 -11.95 0.11 -2.29
N ILE A 187 -11.92 1.26 -2.94
CA ILE A 187 -13.04 2.19 -3.10
C ILE A 187 -13.12 2.63 -4.57
N PRO A 188 -14.28 3.08 -5.04
CA PRO A 188 -14.39 3.74 -6.33
C PRO A 188 -13.47 4.97 -6.40
N SER A 189 -12.74 5.12 -7.50
CA SER A 189 -11.74 6.19 -7.64
C SER A 189 -12.32 7.60 -7.62
N ASP A 190 -13.58 7.77 -8.02
CA ASP A 190 -14.33 9.02 -7.90
C ASP A 190 -14.69 9.38 -6.45
N LEU A 191 -14.54 8.44 -5.51
CA LEU A 191 -14.78 8.60 -4.09
C LEU A 191 -13.50 8.46 -3.25
N GLU A 192 -12.31 8.77 -3.80
CA GLU A 192 -11.02 8.55 -3.12
C GLU A 192 -10.99 9.02 -1.65
N GLY A 193 -11.56 10.20 -1.37
CA GLY A 193 -11.62 10.76 -0.01
C GLY A 193 -12.46 9.96 0.99
N PHE A 194 -13.38 9.11 0.53
CA PHE A 194 -14.17 8.21 1.38
C PHE A 194 -13.27 7.18 2.07
N GLY A 195 -12.23 6.70 1.38
CA GLY A 195 -11.26 5.73 1.87
C GLY A 195 -10.47 6.20 3.09
N GLU A 196 -10.32 7.51 3.24
CA GLU A 196 -9.54 8.14 4.32
C GLU A 196 -10.43 8.51 5.53
N LEU A 197 -11.75 8.28 5.47
CA LEU A 197 -12.64 8.60 6.58
C LEU A 197 -12.32 7.73 7.81
N PRO A 198 -12.15 8.32 9.01
CA PRO A 198 -11.87 7.56 10.22
C PRO A 198 -12.90 6.47 10.52
N HIS A 199 -14.19 6.74 10.26
CA HIS A 199 -15.27 5.77 10.43
C HIS A 199 -15.09 4.54 9.56
N LEU A 200 -14.70 4.74 8.30
CA LEU A 200 -14.50 3.63 7.36
C LEU A 200 -13.28 2.80 7.76
N ILE A 201 -12.17 3.46 8.09
CA ILE A 201 -10.95 2.79 8.57
C ILE A 201 -11.25 1.98 9.84
N GLN A 202 -12.00 2.56 10.79
CA GLN A 202 -12.35 1.88 12.03
C GLN A 202 -13.25 0.67 11.78
N GLU A 203 -14.22 0.79 10.88
CA GLU A 203 -15.09 -0.34 10.50
C GLU A 203 -14.29 -1.48 9.85
N MET A 204 -13.40 -1.16 8.92
CA MET A 204 -12.49 -2.13 8.30
C MET A 204 -11.61 -2.84 9.34
N LYS A 205 -11.07 -2.10 10.33
CA LYS A 205 -10.30 -2.67 11.45
C LYS A 205 -11.12 -3.60 12.33
N ASN A 206 -12.29 -3.15 12.77
CA ASN A 206 -13.15 -3.89 13.69
C ASN A 206 -13.51 -5.25 13.10
N LYS A 207 -13.84 -5.29 11.81
CA LYS A 207 -14.29 -6.50 11.15
C LYS A 207 -13.15 -7.44 10.77
N LYS A 208 -11.95 -6.92 10.46
CA LYS A 208 -10.75 -7.74 10.26
C LYS A 208 -10.39 -8.55 11.51
N ASN A 209 -10.68 -8.04 12.72
CA ASN A 209 -10.38 -8.75 13.97
C ASN A 209 -11.44 -9.80 14.36
N ILE A 210 -12.52 -9.94 13.57
CA ILE A 210 -13.66 -10.84 13.86
C ILE A 210 -13.75 -11.97 12.81
N SER A 211 -13.17 -11.76 11.63
CA SER A 211 -12.95 -12.80 10.60
C SER A 211 -11.72 -13.63 10.93
#